data_AF-A0A2E6I3G1-F1
#
_entry.id   AF-A0A2E6I3G1-F1
#
_cell.length_a   1.000
_cell.length_b   1.000
_cell.length_c   1.000
_cell.angle_alpha   90.00
_cell.angle_beta   90.00
_cell.angle_gamma   90.00
#
_symmetry.space_group_name_H-M   'P 1'
#
loop_
_entity.id
_entity.type
_entity.pdbx_description
1 polymer ?
#
loop_
_entity_poly.entity_id
_entity_poly.type
_entity_poly.pdbx_seq_one_letter_code
_entity_poly.pdbx_strand_id
1 'polypeptide(L)'
;MRPSYSVPLLFFLLLATTFDSHARSARVNQIPNGNVLSCGACHTNASGGAPRNAFGQAIDNGFLNGSGGGATVNWNAQLAALDSDGDGASNGTELGDPDGDGNPEAGVTVTNPGDSTSFPQIPNRAPVLASIPAQSVQEGEALSFAVTATDEDGDTVTITASGLPAGATFTNNTFSWTPDFDDGGQVTISFAVSDGQLDSSASVTITVENVNQAPSVSAVDPQTVLEGEALTFKIPASDPDDDGLTVTSDNLPEGATLSGGMFAWTPEFDQGGQTFSVTFNVSDGDLDQSTSVEITVEDVNQPARIDAFEPSETLIVSGDGSSLSFSVVAVDPEDEALTFEWTLNGIVVESMTPMFDLEVLGERDDIVVVTVTSADGTSATQSWTITRGLKGDFNDDGRVEFGDFLAFAGAFNSTSDDADWDPVFDLSSDGRVDFTDFLTFVQFFGL
;
A
#
# COMPACT_ATOMS: atom_id res chain seq x y z
N MET A 1 7.94 -11.55 -57.42
CA MET A 1 7.08 -11.26 -58.59
C MET A 1 6.62 -9.81 -58.50
N ARG A 2 7.03 -9.02 -59.50
CA ARG A 2 6.63 -7.67 -59.99
C ARG A 2 6.09 -6.59 -59.02
N PRO A 3 6.65 -5.36 -59.09
CA PRO A 3 6.17 -4.17 -58.38
C PRO A 3 5.06 -3.45 -59.16
N SER A 4 4.11 -2.81 -58.49
CA SER A 4 3.09 -1.97 -59.12
C SER A 4 3.49 -0.49 -58.99
N TYR A 5 3.91 0.08 -60.12
CA TYR A 5 3.95 1.52 -60.37
C TYR A 5 2.53 2.05 -60.58
N SER A 6 2.23 3.24 -60.07
CA SER A 6 1.12 4.06 -60.55
C SER A 6 1.48 5.56 -60.47
N VAL A 7 1.79 6.10 -61.64
CA VAL A 7 1.63 7.51 -62.07
C VAL A 7 0.52 7.42 -63.13
N PRO A 8 -0.57 8.21 -63.15
CA PRO A 8 -0.59 9.66 -63.47
C PRO A 8 -1.66 10.43 -62.63
N LEU A 9 -1.95 11.73 -62.72
CA LEU A 9 -2.27 12.56 -63.88
C LEU A 9 -2.36 14.03 -63.43
N LEU A 10 -1.78 14.90 -64.25
CA LEU A 10 -1.84 16.36 -64.18
C LEU A 10 -3.27 16.85 -64.44
N PHE A 11 -3.82 17.73 -63.58
CA PHE A 11 -5.00 18.53 -63.90
C PHE A 11 -4.79 19.99 -63.48
N PHE A 12 -4.82 20.86 -64.49
CA PHE A 12 -4.94 22.32 -64.38
C PHE A 12 -6.42 22.65 -64.13
N LEU A 13 -6.77 23.51 -63.15
CA LEU A 13 -7.49 24.78 -63.40
C LEU A 13 -7.83 25.57 -62.12
N LEU A 14 -7.54 26.89 -62.21
CA LEU A 14 -8.30 28.06 -61.78
C LEU A 14 -8.36 28.55 -60.30
N LEU A 15 -7.69 29.70 -60.11
CA LEU A 15 -8.01 30.90 -59.32
C LEU A 15 -8.89 30.78 -58.06
N ALA A 16 -8.27 31.13 -56.92
CA ALA A 16 -8.86 32.04 -55.95
C ALA A 16 -7.77 33.00 -55.44
N THR A 17 -7.97 34.29 -55.71
CA THR A 17 -7.17 35.40 -55.18
C THR A 17 -7.58 35.65 -53.72
N THR A 18 -6.68 35.50 -52.77
CA THR A 18 -6.83 36.08 -51.43
C THR A 18 -6.05 37.39 -51.39
N PHE A 19 -6.78 38.50 -51.19
CA PHE A 19 -6.19 39.79 -50.86
C PHE A 19 -5.62 39.71 -49.45
N ASP A 20 -4.32 39.92 -49.32
CA ASP A 20 -3.69 40.21 -48.02
C ASP A 20 -3.35 41.70 -48.00
N SER A 21 -4.19 42.47 -47.31
CA SER A 21 -4.00 43.91 -47.12
C SER A 21 -3.13 44.14 -45.89
N HIS A 22 -1.82 44.07 -46.06
CA HIS A 22 -0.90 44.66 -45.08
C HIS A 22 -0.91 46.19 -45.22
N ALA A 23 -1.67 46.87 -44.36
CA ALA A 23 -1.46 48.30 -44.11
C ALA A 23 -0.14 48.47 -43.34
N ARG A 24 0.65 49.44 -43.81
CA ARG A 24 2.10 49.54 -43.63
C ARG A 24 2.49 50.29 -42.38
N SER A 25 3.64 49.91 -41.83
CA SER A 25 4.44 50.77 -40.94
C SER A 25 5.20 51.85 -41.74
N ALA A 26 5.53 52.94 -41.04
CA ALA A 26 6.51 54.00 -41.34
C ALA A 26 6.05 55.31 -42.04
N ARG A 27 6.23 56.41 -41.27
CA ARG A 27 6.16 57.84 -41.62
C ARG A 27 7.10 58.21 -42.77
N VAL A 28 6.76 59.22 -43.59
CA VAL A 28 7.72 60.23 -44.11
C VAL A 28 7.03 61.57 -44.39
N ASN A 29 7.60 62.63 -43.80
CA ASN A 29 7.38 64.06 -44.01
C ASN A 29 7.11 64.49 -45.48
N GLN A 30 6.18 65.43 -45.68
CA GLN A 30 6.38 66.67 -46.47
C GLN A 30 5.09 67.51 -46.53
N ILE A 31 4.99 68.52 -45.67
CA ILE A 31 4.23 69.75 -45.97
C ILE A 31 5.27 70.85 -46.24
N PRO A 32 5.10 71.65 -47.31
CA PRO A 32 5.54 73.03 -47.21
C PRO A 32 4.52 74.05 -47.74
N ASN A 33 4.44 75.12 -46.94
CA ASN A 33 4.08 76.51 -47.26
C ASN A 33 2.58 76.86 -47.20
N GLY A 34 2.19 77.92 -46.49
CA GLY A 34 3.01 78.92 -45.83
C GLY A 34 2.14 79.97 -45.16
N ASN A 35 2.62 80.46 -44.03
CA ASN A 35 2.10 81.67 -43.41
C ASN A 35 2.86 82.87 -44.02
N VAL A 36 2.23 84.04 -44.01
CA VAL A 36 2.74 85.35 -44.49
C VAL A 36 2.54 85.65 -45.98
N LEU A 37 1.36 86.17 -46.35
CA LEU A 37 1.17 87.39 -47.15
C LEU A 37 -0.33 87.60 -47.43
N SER A 38 -0.80 88.81 -47.14
CA SER A 38 -2.11 89.35 -47.51
C SER A 38 -2.48 89.04 -48.97
N CYS A 39 -3.56 88.30 -49.20
CA CYS A 39 -4.29 88.32 -50.46
C CYS A 39 -5.78 88.50 -50.16
N GLY A 40 -6.22 89.76 -50.20
CA GLY A 40 -7.60 90.06 -50.54
C GLY A 40 -7.84 89.62 -51.98
N ALA A 41 -8.96 88.92 -52.19
CA ALA A 41 -9.44 88.36 -53.45
C ALA A 41 -8.69 87.13 -54.00
N CYS A 42 -9.09 85.93 -53.53
CA CYS A 42 -8.83 84.67 -54.23
C CYS A 42 -10.10 84.19 -54.97
N HIS A 43 -10.32 84.81 -56.13
CA HIS A 43 -10.86 84.30 -57.40
C HIS A 43 -12.24 83.58 -57.51
N THR A 44 -13.24 84.32 -58.02
CA THR A 44 -14.39 83.80 -58.81
C THR A 44 -14.63 84.57 -60.13
N ASN A 45 -13.57 84.92 -60.89
CA ASN A 45 -13.74 85.49 -62.24
C ASN A 45 -12.65 85.06 -63.25
N ALA A 46 -13.02 85.11 -64.54
CA ALA A 46 -12.45 84.46 -65.74
C ALA A 46 -10.98 84.74 -66.15
N SER A 47 -10.14 85.23 -65.24
CA SER A 47 -8.69 85.41 -65.46
C SER A 47 -7.85 84.74 -64.36
N GLY A 48 -8.43 83.80 -63.61
CA GLY A 48 -7.75 83.03 -62.56
C GLY A 48 -6.74 82.03 -63.12
N GLY A 49 -5.60 81.91 -62.44
CA GLY A 49 -4.46 81.12 -62.90
C GLY A 49 -4.75 79.63 -63.08
N ALA A 50 -4.08 79.02 -64.05
CA ALA A 50 -4.14 77.58 -64.32
C ALA A 50 -3.77 76.74 -63.06
N PRO A 51 -4.27 75.49 -62.97
CA PRO A 51 -3.95 74.59 -61.88
C PRO A 51 -2.45 74.53 -61.60
N ARG A 52 -2.04 74.78 -60.35
CA ARG A 52 -0.61 74.90 -59.99
C ARG A 52 0.02 73.58 -59.55
N ASN A 53 -0.75 72.50 -59.51
CA ASN A 53 -0.28 71.13 -59.28
C ASN A 53 -1.19 70.12 -59.99
N ALA A 54 -0.73 68.87 -60.07
CA ALA A 54 -1.44 67.80 -60.78
C ALA A 54 -2.84 67.51 -60.20
N PHE A 55 -3.07 67.80 -58.92
CA PHE A 55 -4.35 67.61 -58.25
C PHE A 55 -5.41 68.59 -58.74
N GLY A 56 -5.11 69.90 -58.73
CA GLY A 56 -6.02 70.91 -59.28
C GLY A 56 -6.28 70.70 -60.77
N GLN A 57 -5.32 70.12 -61.51
CA GLN A 57 -5.44 69.83 -62.93
C GLN A 57 -6.31 68.60 -63.21
N ALA A 58 -6.33 67.61 -62.29
CA ALA A 58 -7.19 66.44 -62.37
C ALA A 58 -8.66 66.79 -62.05
N ILE A 59 -8.88 67.69 -61.10
CA ILE A 59 -10.21 68.24 -60.79
C ILE A 59 -10.74 69.04 -62.00
N ASP A 60 -9.97 69.98 -62.52
CA ASP A 60 -10.40 70.84 -63.64
C ASP A 60 -10.70 70.02 -64.92
N ASN A 61 -9.87 69.02 -65.22
CA ASN A 61 -10.09 68.11 -66.35
C ASN A 61 -11.23 67.11 -66.15
N GLY A 62 -11.55 66.74 -64.91
CA GLY A 62 -12.63 65.81 -64.57
C GLY A 62 -13.99 66.48 -64.39
N PHE A 63 -14.03 67.77 -64.03
CA PHE A 63 -15.24 68.48 -63.59
C PHE A 63 -15.86 69.37 -64.69
N LEU A 64 -15.06 70.01 -65.56
CA LEU A 64 -15.56 71.08 -66.44
C LEU A 64 -15.56 70.78 -67.95
N ASN A 65 -15.02 69.64 -68.40
CA ASN A 65 -14.89 69.35 -69.84
C ASN A 65 -15.88 68.30 -70.38
N GLY A 66 -17.06 68.19 -69.76
CA GLY A 66 -18.24 67.58 -70.35
C GLY A 66 -19.27 68.66 -70.64
N SER A 67 -19.48 68.98 -71.91
CA SER A 67 -20.52 69.92 -72.32
C SER A 67 -21.91 69.34 -72.00
N GLY A 68 -22.56 69.91 -70.98
CA GLY A 68 -23.91 69.57 -70.57
C GLY A 68 -23.95 68.84 -69.24
N GLY A 69 -24.55 69.49 -68.24
CA GLY A 69 -24.62 68.99 -66.87
C GLY A 69 -25.14 67.55 -66.77
N GLY A 70 -24.46 66.76 -65.92
CA GLY A 70 -24.88 65.40 -65.58
C GLY A 70 -23.80 64.33 -65.74
N ALA A 71 -22.59 64.54 -65.20
CA ALA A 71 -21.65 63.44 -64.98
C ALA A 71 -21.66 63.08 -63.49
N THR A 72 -22.15 61.88 -63.16
CA THR A 72 -22.03 61.26 -61.84
C THR A 72 -20.57 61.20 -61.42
N VAL A 73 -20.28 61.69 -60.21
CA VAL A 73 -18.98 61.59 -59.55
C VAL A 73 -18.58 60.10 -59.47
N ASN A 74 -17.47 59.74 -60.12
CA ASN A 74 -16.94 58.40 -59.98
C ASN A 74 -16.04 58.37 -58.74
N TRP A 75 -16.65 58.07 -57.59
CA TRP A 75 -16.00 57.89 -56.30
C TRP A 75 -14.96 56.77 -56.39
N ASN A 76 -13.68 57.12 -56.51
CA ASN A 76 -12.58 56.17 -56.44
C ASN A 76 -11.96 56.18 -55.04
N ALA A 77 -11.24 55.10 -54.71
CA ALA A 77 -10.63 54.90 -53.40
C ALA A 77 -9.60 55.99 -53.00
N GLN A 78 -9.16 56.85 -53.92
CA GLN A 78 -8.26 57.96 -53.62
C GLN A 78 -9.00 59.23 -53.17
N LEU A 79 -10.28 59.41 -53.55
CA LEU A 79 -11.12 60.53 -53.12
C LEU A 79 -11.95 60.20 -51.87
N ALA A 80 -12.40 58.95 -51.72
CA ALA A 80 -13.09 58.46 -50.52
C ALA A 80 -12.19 58.39 -49.27
N ALA A 81 -10.85 58.47 -49.44
CA ALA A 81 -9.88 58.47 -48.34
C ALA A 81 -9.62 59.87 -47.75
N LEU A 82 -10.34 60.90 -48.20
CA LEU A 82 -10.22 62.30 -47.76
C LEU A 82 -11.52 62.83 -47.12
N ASP A 83 -12.47 61.94 -46.85
CA ASP A 83 -13.71 62.16 -46.12
C ASP A 83 -13.43 62.03 -44.61
N SER A 84 -13.64 63.11 -43.85
CA SER A 84 -13.16 63.21 -42.47
C SER A 84 -14.09 62.57 -41.44
N ASP A 85 -15.35 62.28 -41.78
CA ASP A 85 -16.31 61.63 -40.88
C ASP A 85 -16.79 60.24 -41.37
N GLY A 86 -16.44 59.88 -42.62
CA GLY A 86 -16.59 58.54 -43.16
C GLY A 86 -17.98 58.26 -43.75
N ASP A 87 -18.79 59.29 -44.04
CA ASP A 87 -20.13 59.16 -44.61
C ASP A 87 -20.16 59.00 -46.15
N GLY A 88 -19.00 59.18 -46.81
CA GLY A 88 -18.78 59.07 -48.25
C GLY A 88 -19.03 60.36 -49.03
N ALA A 89 -19.14 61.54 -48.40
CA ALA A 89 -19.37 62.81 -49.06
C ALA A 89 -18.60 63.98 -48.44
N SER A 90 -17.72 64.65 -49.21
CA SER A 90 -17.22 65.98 -48.83
C SER A 90 -18.35 67.02 -49.01
N ASN A 91 -19.19 67.20 -48.00
CA ASN A 91 -20.29 68.15 -48.05
C ASN A 91 -19.91 69.46 -47.32
N GLY A 92 -20.52 70.58 -47.73
CA GLY A 92 -20.13 71.92 -47.29
C GLY A 92 -20.15 72.16 -45.77
N THR A 93 -20.74 71.24 -45.00
CA THR A 93 -20.73 71.24 -43.54
C THR A 93 -19.30 71.20 -42.97
N GLU A 94 -18.37 70.50 -43.62
CA GLU A 94 -16.97 70.38 -43.14
C GLU A 94 -16.15 71.67 -43.33
N LEU A 95 -16.59 72.56 -44.24
CA LEU A 95 -15.98 73.87 -44.51
C LEU A 95 -16.71 75.03 -43.82
N GLY A 96 -17.75 74.72 -43.04
CA GLY A 96 -18.64 75.71 -42.45
C GLY A 96 -19.54 76.43 -43.44
N ASP A 97 -19.77 75.87 -44.63
CA ASP A 97 -20.58 76.40 -45.73
C ASP A 97 -21.67 75.37 -46.16
N PRO A 98 -22.63 75.03 -45.28
CA PRO A 98 -23.65 74.03 -45.55
C PRO A 98 -24.67 74.44 -46.62
N ASP A 99 -24.77 75.72 -46.99
CA ASP A 99 -25.64 76.20 -48.08
C ASP A 99 -24.95 76.32 -49.44
N GLY A 100 -23.61 76.18 -49.48
CA GLY A 100 -22.80 76.06 -50.69
C GLY A 100 -22.61 77.39 -51.42
N ASP A 101 -22.66 78.52 -50.70
CA ASP A 101 -22.54 79.86 -51.26
C ASP A 101 -21.08 80.31 -51.49
N GLY A 102 -20.12 79.54 -50.99
CA GLY A 102 -18.69 79.78 -51.10
C GLY A 102 -18.07 80.54 -49.93
N ASN A 103 -18.83 80.84 -48.86
CA ASN A 103 -18.33 81.47 -47.65
C ASN A 103 -18.68 80.65 -46.39
N PRO A 104 -17.73 80.49 -45.44
CA PRO A 104 -18.05 79.93 -44.15
C PRO A 104 -19.04 80.83 -43.39
N GLU A 105 -20.13 80.23 -42.91
CA GLU A 105 -21.15 80.85 -42.08
C GLU A 105 -20.58 81.25 -40.71
N ALA A 106 -20.97 82.44 -40.25
CA ALA A 106 -20.44 83.02 -39.03
C ALA A 106 -20.85 82.19 -37.79
N GLY A 107 -19.85 81.62 -37.10
CA GLY A 107 -20.04 80.82 -35.89
C GLY A 107 -19.98 79.31 -36.11
N VAL A 108 -19.82 78.85 -37.35
CA VAL A 108 -19.58 77.44 -37.65
C VAL A 108 -18.09 77.14 -37.48
N THR A 109 -17.78 76.08 -36.74
CA THR A 109 -16.39 75.69 -36.46
C THR A 109 -15.91 74.86 -37.64
N VAL A 110 -15.03 75.43 -38.46
CA VAL A 110 -14.38 74.68 -39.56
C VAL A 110 -13.41 73.68 -38.93
N THR A 111 -13.73 72.39 -39.01
CA THR A 111 -12.83 71.31 -38.59
C THR A 111 -11.87 71.00 -39.72
N ASN A 112 -10.57 71.10 -39.46
CA ASN A 112 -9.56 70.82 -40.47
C ASN A 112 -9.44 69.30 -40.66
N PRO A 113 -9.28 68.77 -41.88
CA PRO A 113 -8.91 67.38 -42.08
C PRO A 113 -7.60 67.08 -41.31
N GLY A 114 -7.69 66.21 -40.30
CA GLY A 114 -6.58 65.89 -39.40
C GLY A 114 -6.63 66.54 -38.01
N ASP A 115 -7.75 67.10 -37.58
CA ASP A 115 -7.99 67.36 -36.16
C ASP A 115 -7.98 66.02 -35.40
N SER A 116 -7.16 65.88 -34.36
CA SER A 116 -7.13 64.67 -33.54
C SER A 116 -8.48 64.38 -32.86
N THR A 117 -9.37 65.36 -32.80
CA THR A 117 -10.73 65.24 -32.27
C THR A 117 -11.79 64.86 -33.30
N SER A 118 -11.46 64.86 -34.61
CA SER A 118 -12.38 64.47 -35.69
C SER A 118 -12.29 62.99 -36.07
N PHE A 119 -11.34 62.23 -35.52
CA PHE A 119 -11.37 60.77 -35.60
C PHE A 119 -12.24 60.23 -34.46
N PRO A 120 -13.35 59.52 -34.74
CA PRO A 120 -13.99 58.73 -33.69
C PRO A 120 -12.92 57.81 -33.11
N GLN A 121 -12.63 57.95 -31.82
CA GLN A 121 -11.77 57.00 -31.11
C GLN A 121 -12.43 55.63 -31.30
N ILE A 122 -11.75 54.71 -32.01
CA ILE A 122 -12.20 53.33 -32.05
C ILE A 122 -12.10 52.85 -30.60
N PRO A 123 -13.22 52.46 -29.96
CA PRO A 123 -13.16 52.00 -28.59
C PRO A 123 -12.30 50.73 -28.54
N ASN A 124 -11.38 50.69 -27.59
CA ASN A 124 -10.54 49.53 -27.30
C ASN A 124 -11.40 48.27 -27.13
N ARG A 125 -11.03 47.18 -27.79
CA ARG A 125 -11.68 45.87 -27.65
C ARG A 125 -10.88 45.02 -26.69
N ALA A 126 -11.56 44.16 -25.93
CA ALA A 126 -10.85 43.28 -25.01
C ALA A 126 -10.11 42.18 -25.79
N PRO A 127 -8.92 41.77 -25.34
CA PRO A 127 -8.23 40.64 -25.94
C PRO A 127 -9.02 39.34 -25.75
N VAL A 128 -8.88 38.40 -26.68
CA VAL A 128 -9.62 37.14 -26.69
C VAL A 128 -8.65 35.96 -26.55
N LEU A 129 -8.87 35.11 -25.55
CA LEU A 129 -8.17 33.83 -25.41
C LEU A 129 -8.63 32.84 -26.50
N ALA A 130 -7.69 32.11 -27.08
CA ALA A 130 -8.02 30.94 -27.89
C ALA A 130 -8.71 29.88 -27.02
N SER A 131 -9.59 29.07 -27.62
CA SER A 131 -10.27 27.98 -26.91
C SER A 131 -9.24 26.96 -26.42
N ILE A 132 -9.28 26.67 -25.11
CA ILE A 132 -8.44 25.66 -24.46
C ILE A 132 -9.33 24.44 -24.19
N PRO A 133 -9.15 23.30 -24.89
CA PRO A 133 -9.94 22.11 -24.63
C PRO A 133 -9.56 21.50 -23.27
N ALA A 134 -10.48 20.72 -22.70
CA ALA A 134 -10.19 19.92 -21.51
C ALA A 134 -8.98 19.00 -21.76
N GLN A 135 -8.16 18.81 -20.73
CA GLN A 135 -6.95 17.97 -20.78
C GLN A 135 -7.15 16.73 -19.91
N SER A 136 -6.44 15.65 -20.24
CA SER A 136 -6.29 14.47 -19.37
C SER A 136 -4.80 14.10 -19.29
N VAL A 137 -4.35 13.61 -18.15
CA VAL A 137 -2.99 13.13 -17.91
C VAL A 137 -3.02 12.06 -16.81
N GLN A 138 -2.11 11.10 -16.85
CA GLN A 138 -1.92 10.13 -15.77
C GLN A 138 -0.99 10.70 -14.69
N GLU A 139 -1.19 10.29 -13.44
CA GLU A 139 -0.26 10.61 -12.35
C GLU A 139 1.19 10.23 -12.72
N GLY A 140 2.14 11.11 -12.38
CA GLY A 140 3.55 10.94 -12.73
C GLY A 140 3.91 11.25 -14.20
N GLU A 141 2.95 11.46 -15.11
CA GLU A 141 3.22 11.88 -16.49
C GLU A 141 3.24 13.40 -16.66
N ALA A 142 4.03 13.91 -17.61
CA ALA A 142 4.14 15.34 -17.85
C ALA A 142 3.06 15.86 -18.82
N LEU A 143 2.32 16.87 -18.40
CA LEU A 143 1.39 17.64 -19.22
C LEU A 143 1.97 19.02 -19.56
N SER A 144 1.94 19.40 -20.84
CA SER A 144 2.32 20.74 -21.28
C SER A 144 1.52 21.21 -22.49
N PHE A 145 1.04 22.46 -22.44
CA PHE A 145 0.34 23.10 -23.57
C PHE A 145 0.54 24.62 -23.57
N ALA A 146 0.48 25.22 -24.76
CA ALA A 146 0.56 26.66 -24.94
C ALA A 146 -0.82 27.31 -24.86
N VAL A 147 -0.87 28.51 -24.27
CA VAL A 147 -2.06 29.36 -24.22
C VAL A 147 -1.81 30.57 -25.12
N THR A 148 -2.74 30.86 -26.02
CA THR A 148 -2.62 31.97 -26.96
C THR A 148 -3.80 32.91 -26.84
N ALA A 149 -3.57 34.17 -27.17
CA ALA A 149 -4.60 35.19 -27.22
C ALA A 149 -4.34 36.12 -28.42
N THR A 150 -5.40 36.75 -28.89
CA THR A 150 -5.37 37.74 -29.96
C THR A 150 -6.07 39.00 -29.52
N ASP A 151 -5.54 40.13 -29.94
CA ASP A 151 -6.17 41.43 -29.79
C ASP A 151 -6.44 42.02 -31.19
N GLU A 152 -7.67 42.49 -31.42
CA GLU A 152 -8.08 42.98 -32.74
C GLU A 152 -7.60 44.41 -33.04
N ASP A 153 -7.19 45.16 -32.02
CA ASP A 153 -6.60 46.50 -32.12
C ASP A 153 -5.08 46.44 -32.33
N GLY A 154 -4.48 45.27 -32.10
CA GLY A 154 -3.05 45.01 -32.26
C GLY A 154 -2.23 45.35 -31.02
N ASP A 155 -2.89 45.50 -29.87
CA ASP A 155 -2.26 45.81 -28.60
C ASP A 155 -1.46 44.63 -28.04
N THR A 156 -0.49 44.94 -27.17
CA THR A 156 0.34 43.92 -26.53
C THR A 156 -0.44 43.25 -25.41
N VAL A 157 -0.61 41.94 -25.51
CA VAL A 157 -1.37 41.15 -24.53
C VAL A 157 -0.45 40.48 -23.50
N THR A 158 -0.93 40.42 -22.26
CA THR A 158 -0.29 39.69 -21.15
C THR A 158 -1.24 38.62 -20.64
N ILE A 159 -0.78 37.37 -20.60
CA ILE A 159 -1.55 36.22 -20.09
C ILE A 159 -1.05 35.85 -18.70
N THR A 160 -1.97 35.63 -17.78
CA THR A 160 -1.71 35.17 -16.43
C THR A 160 -2.53 33.92 -16.13
N ALA A 161 -2.02 33.07 -15.22
CA ALA A 161 -2.69 31.86 -14.77
C ALA A 161 -2.92 31.93 -13.26
N SER A 162 -4.05 31.40 -12.81
CA SER A 162 -4.42 31.30 -11.41
C SER A 162 -5.08 29.94 -11.12
N GLY A 163 -5.00 29.50 -9.86
CA GLY A 163 -5.45 28.15 -9.48
C GLY A 163 -4.51 27.05 -9.98
N LEU A 164 -3.21 27.33 -10.12
CA LEU A 164 -2.23 26.32 -10.46
C LEU A 164 -2.10 25.29 -9.32
N PRO A 165 -2.17 23.97 -9.61
CA PRO A 165 -1.90 22.94 -8.60
C PRO A 165 -0.44 22.96 -8.16
N ALA A 166 -0.12 22.19 -7.11
CA ALA A 166 1.26 22.08 -6.64
C ALA A 166 2.18 21.55 -7.76
N GLY A 167 3.39 22.10 -7.87
CA GLY A 167 4.33 21.72 -8.93
C GLY A 167 4.01 22.24 -10.34
N ALA A 168 2.81 22.77 -10.60
CA ALA A 168 2.48 23.36 -11.90
C ALA A 168 3.13 24.75 -12.08
N THR A 169 3.49 25.05 -13.32
CA THR A 169 4.10 26.32 -13.71
C THR A 169 3.43 26.87 -14.97
N PHE A 170 3.38 28.21 -15.06
CA PHE A 170 2.96 28.91 -16.26
C PHE A 170 4.01 29.95 -16.62
N THR A 171 4.82 29.68 -17.64
CA THR A 171 5.94 30.53 -18.06
C THR A 171 5.94 30.66 -19.58
N ASN A 172 6.19 31.87 -20.10
CA ASN A 172 6.19 32.14 -21.55
C ASN A 172 4.94 31.63 -22.25
N ASN A 173 3.77 31.90 -21.65
CA ASN A 173 2.46 31.45 -22.12
C ASN A 173 2.33 29.93 -22.29
N THR A 174 3.17 29.15 -21.60
CA THR A 174 3.14 27.68 -21.62
C THR A 174 2.84 27.18 -20.21
N PHE A 175 1.81 26.36 -20.10
CA PHE A 175 1.51 25.60 -18.90
C PHE A 175 2.33 24.30 -18.91
N SER A 176 2.90 23.95 -17.76
CA SER A 176 3.62 22.69 -17.55
C SER A 176 3.36 22.16 -16.15
N TRP A 177 3.02 20.87 -16.04
CA TRP A 177 2.74 20.20 -14.78
C TRP A 177 3.02 18.70 -14.89
N THR A 178 3.49 18.10 -13.81
CA THR A 178 3.57 16.65 -13.61
C THR A 178 2.84 16.37 -12.31
N PRO A 179 1.56 15.93 -12.34
CA PRO A 179 0.83 15.57 -11.13
C PRO A 179 1.56 14.48 -10.36
N ASP A 180 1.54 14.57 -9.04
CA ASP A 180 1.94 13.47 -8.16
C ASP A 180 0.79 12.46 -7.99
N PHE A 181 1.00 11.43 -7.17
CA PHE A 181 0.00 10.39 -6.90
C PHE A 181 -1.09 10.86 -5.93
N ASP A 182 -0.98 12.05 -5.34
CA ASP A 182 -2.02 12.64 -4.48
C ASP A 182 -2.91 13.63 -5.26
N ASP A 183 -2.58 13.92 -6.53
CA ASP A 183 -3.24 14.91 -7.40
C ASP A 183 -4.44 14.34 -8.20
N GLY A 184 -4.82 13.07 -7.94
CA GLY A 184 -5.92 12.38 -8.62
C GLY A 184 -7.25 13.15 -8.62
N GLY A 185 -7.94 13.14 -9.77
CA GLY A 185 -9.25 13.77 -9.94
C GLY A 185 -9.26 14.96 -10.90
N GLN A 186 -10.08 15.98 -10.62
CA GLN A 186 -10.24 17.13 -11.54
C GLN A 186 -9.75 18.43 -10.91
N VAL A 187 -8.90 19.15 -11.64
CA VAL A 187 -8.47 20.51 -11.31
C VAL A 187 -8.93 21.48 -12.38
N THR A 188 -9.33 22.68 -11.96
CA THR A 188 -9.72 23.77 -12.88
C THR A 188 -8.74 24.93 -12.75
N ILE A 189 -8.12 25.30 -13.86
CA ILE A 189 -7.15 26.39 -13.95
C ILE A 189 -7.77 27.54 -14.72
N SER A 190 -7.63 28.76 -14.21
CA SER A 190 -8.15 29.96 -14.86
C SER A 190 -7.03 30.78 -15.48
N PHE A 191 -7.18 31.09 -16.77
CA PHE A 191 -6.30 31.98 -17.51
C PHE A 191 -7.00 33.31 -17.75
N ALA A 192 -6.30 34.40 -17.48
CA ALA A 192 -6.75 35.75 -17.77
C ALA A 192 -5.79 36.42 -18.77
N VAL A 193 -6.33 37.18 -19.71
CA VAL A 193 -5.58 37.98 -20.68
C VAL A 193 -5.96 39.45 -20.54
N SER A 194 -4.95 40.33 -20.60
CA SER A 194 -5.10 41.79 -20.50
C SER A 194 -4.28 42.49 -21.58
N ASP A 195 -4.82 43.56 -22.15
CA ASP A 195 -4.09 44.52 -23.00
C ASP A 195 -3.64 45.77 -22.21
N GLY A 196 -3.91 45.81 -20.89
CA GLY A 196 -3.66 46.96 -20.02
C GLY A 196 -4.83 47.94 -19.86
N GLN A 197 -5.92 47.77 -20.62
CA GLN A 197 -7.17 48.53 -20.52
C GLN A 197 -8.37 47.64 -20.23
N LEU A 198 -8.48 46.49 -20.88
CA LEU A 198 -9.56 45.52 -20.78
C LEU A 198 -9.02 44.11 -20.57
N ASP A 199 -9.84 43.25 -19.96
CA ASP A 199 -9.49 41.89 -19.60
C ASP A 199 -10.52 40.87 -20.12
N SER A 200 -10.06 39.64 -20.38
CA SER A 200 -10.89 38.47 -20.63
C SER A 200 -10.34 37.26 -19.90
N SER A 201 -11.17 36.24 -19.65
CA SER A 201 -10.74 35.02 -18.96
C SER A 201 -11.43 33.78 -19.49
N ALA A 202 -10.73 32.66 -19.38
CA ALA A 202 -11.24 31.33 -19.69
C ALA A 202 -10.64 30.32 -18.71
N SER A 203 -11.37 29.23 -18.44
CA SER A 203 -10.89 28.16 -17.58
C SER A 203 -10.75 26.86 -18.35
N VAL A 204 -9.76 26.06 -17.95
CA VAL A 204 -9.56 24.69 -18.44
C VAL A 204 -9.76 23.71 -17.29
N THR A 205 -10.44 22.60 -17.57
CA THR A 205 -10.47 21.46 -16.66
C THR A 205 -9.44 20.44 -17.10
N ILE A 206 -8.60 20.01 -16.16
CA ILE A 206 -7.62 18.95 -16.34
C ILE A 206 -8.09 17.77 -15.48
N THR A 207 -8.23 16.60 -16.10
CA THR A 207 -8.49 15.34 -15.40
C THR A 207 -7.17 14.61 -15.18
N VAL A 208 -6.86 14.29 -13.94
CA VAL A 208 -5.73 13.45 -13.54
C VAL A 208 -6.28 12.04 -13.32
N GLU A 209 -5.81 11.10 -14.13
CA GLU A 209 -6.17 9.69 -14.07
C GLU A 209 -5.26 8.98 -13.06
N ASN A 210 -5.89 8.29 -12.09
CA ASN A 210 -5.20 7.53 -11.05
C ASN A 210 -4.28 6.46 -11.66
N VAL A 211 -3.07 6.32 -11.14
CA VAL A 211 -2.14 5.26 -11.52
C VAL A 211 -1.89 4.38 -10.30
N ASN A 212 -2.40 3.15 -10.36
CA ASN A 212 -2.29 2.16 -9.28
C ASN A 212 -0.84 2.00 -8.78
N GLN A 213 -0.65 2.20 -7.49
CA GLN A 213 0.60 2.01 -6.78
C GLN A 213 0.61 0.63 -6.13
N ALA A 214 1.79 0.01 -6.03
CA ALA A 214 1.89 -1.29 -5.40
C ALA A 214 1.62 -1.19 -3.89
N PRO A 215 1.08 -2.25 -3.27
CA PRO A 215 0.90 -2.29 -1.83
C PRO A 215 2.25 -2.17 -1.11
N SER A 216 2.24 -1.59 0.08
CA SER A 216 3.40 -1.52 0.97
C SER A 216 3.26 -2.53 2.09
N VAL A 217 4.31 -3.33 2.31
CA VAL A 217 4.40 -4.30 3.42
C VAL A 217 5.66 -4.04 4.24
N SER A 218 5.50 -3.87 5.55
CA SER A 218 6.63 -3.69 6.46
C SER A 218 7.27 -5.04 6.82
N ALA A 219 8.56 -5.01 7.14
CA ALA A 219 9.23 -6.18 7.72
C ALA A 219 8.57 -6.55 9.06
N VAL A 220 8.38 -7.85 9.28
CA VAL A 220 7.95 -8.38 10.57
C VAL A 220 9.17 -8.96 11.25
N ASP A 221 9.40 -8.59 12.50
CA ASP A 221 10.54 -9.11 13.26
C ASP A 221 10.43 -10.62 13.44
N PRO A 222 11.58 -11.34 13.58
CA PRO A 222 11.57 -12.74 13.92
C PRO A 222 10.73 -13.04 15.16
N GLN A 223 10.01 -14.16 15.13
CA GLN A 223 9.14 -14.60 16.22
C GLN A 223 9.74 -15.81 16.91
N THR A 224 9.46 -15.94 18.20
CA THR A 224 9.75 -17.15 18.98
C THR A 224 8.48 -17.56 19.70
N VAL A 225 8.21 -18.86 19.73
CA VAL A 225 7.06 -19.44 20.44
C VAL A 225 7.47 -20.79 21.02
N LEU A 226 6.93 -21.15 22.19
CA LEU A 226 7.07 -22.50 22.72
C LEU A 226 6.12 -23.44 21.96
N GLU A 227 6.52 -24.68 21.73
CA GLU A 227 5.58 -25.70 21.23
C GLU A 227 4.35 -25.84 22.13
N GLY A 228 3.18 -26.11 21.53
CA GLY A 228 1.90 -26.14 22.23
C GLY A 228 1.34 -24.76 22.62
N GLU A 229 2.09 -23.67 22.50
CA GLU A 229 1.60 -22.31 22.71
C GLU A 229 1.12 -21.65 21.40
N ALA A 230 0.16 -20.72 21.53
CA ALA A 230 -0.38 -20.01 20.38
C ALA A 230 0.45 -18.78 20.01
N LEU A 231 0.90 -18.72 18.76
CA LEU A 231 1.49 -17.54 18.13
C LEU A 231 0.48 -16.88 17.20
N THR A 232 0.26 -15.58 17.36
CA THR A 232 -0.60 -14.82 16.45
C THR A 232 -0.02 -13.43 16.17
N PHE A 233 -0.01 -13.01 14.92
CA PHE A 233 0.37 -11.64 14.53
C PHE A 233 -0.29 -11.24 13.22
N LYS A 234 -0.42 -9.92 13.01
CA LYS A 234 -0.96 -9.35 11.78
C LYS A 234 0.18 -8.97 10.84
N ILE A 235 0.04 -9.26 9.56
CA ILE A 235 0.95 -8.76 8.52
C ILE A 235 0.73 -7.25 8.34
N PRO A 236 1.74 -6.40 8.59
CA PRO A 236 1.62 -4.95 8.52
C PRO A 236 1.69 -4.50 7.05
N ALA A 237 0.53 -4.41 6.41
CA ALA A 237 0.40 -3.96 5.03
C ALA A 237 -0.64 -2.83 4.88
N SER A 238 -0.41 -1.97 3.88
CA SER A 238 -1.27 -0.84 3.50
C SER A 238 -1.09 -0.56 2.01
N ASP A 239 -2.11 -0.02 1.37
CA ASP A 239 -2.03 0.44 -0.01
C ASP A 239 -2.05 1.97 -0.07
N PRO A 240 -1.16 2.64 -0.85
CA PRO A 240 -1.21 4.08 -1.03
C PRO A 240 -2.52 4.60 -1.64
N ASP A 241 -3.17 3.82 -2.49
CA ASP A 241 -4.43 4.16 -3.16
C ASP A 241 -5.68 3.77 -2.32
N ASP A 242 -5.49 3.29 -1.09
CA ASP A 242 -6.53 2.73 -0.22
C ASP A 242 -7.26 1.50 -0.83
N ASP A 243 -6.60 0.79 -1.76
CA ASP A 243 -7.12 -0.40 -2.39
C ASP A 243 -7.23 -1.62 -1.44
N GLY A 244 -8.14 -2.53 -1.80
CA GLY A 244 -8.47 -3.69 -0.99
C GLY A 244 -7.38 -4.76 -1.02
N LEU A 245 -6.70 -4.98 0.11
CA LEU A 245 -5.59 -5.92 0.18
C LEU A 245 -6.00 -7.39 0.43
N THR A 246 -5.35 -8.28 -0.31
CA THR A 246 -5.37 -9.74 -0.10
C THR A 246 -3.99 -10.22 0.36
N VAL A 247 -3.94 -10.97 1.47
CA VAL A 247 -2.70 -11.55 1.99
C VAL A 247 -2.75 -13.07 1.87
N THR A 248 -1.73 -13.66 1.25
CA THR A 248 -1.59 -15.10 1.01
C THR A 248 -0.21 -15.59 1.42
N SER A 249 -0.05 -16.91 1.53
CA SER A 249 1.23 -17.57 1.78
C SER A 249 1.19 -18.97 1.18
N ASP A 250 2.25 -19.36 0.49
CA ASP A 250 2.37 -20.68 -0.16
C ASP A 250 3.10 -21.71 0.72
N ASN A 251 3.67 -21.28 1.84
CA ASN A 251 4.57 -22.10 2.68
C ASN A 251 4.28 -21.96 4.18
N LEU A 252 3.00 -21.94 4.55
CA LEU A 252 2.59 -22.01 5.95
C LEU A 252 3.09 -23.32 6.60
N PRO A 253 3.60 -23.28 7.85
CA PRO A 253 3.88 -24.48 8.63
C PRO A 253 2.62 -25.33 8.81
N GLU A 254 2.78 -26.64 9.03
CA GLU A 254 1.65 -27.52 9.33
C GLU A 254 0.91 -27.05 10.58
N GLY A 255 -0.42 -26.97 10.49
CA GLY A 255 -1.29 -26.43 11.54
C GLY A 255 -1.43 -24.91 11.57
N ALA A 256 -0.62 -24.16 10.81
CA ALA A 256 -0.74 -22.70 10.72
C ALA A 256 -1.88 -22.27 9.81
N THR A 257 -2.45 -21.10 10.11
CA THR A 257 -3.54 -20.49 9.35
C THR A 257 -3.26 -19.02 9.07
N LEU A 258 -3.76 -18.53 7.94
CA LEU A 258 -3.71 -17.14 7.55
C LEU A 258 -5.10 -16.70 7.09
N SER A 259 -5.70 -15.72 7.79
CA SER A 259 -7.04 -15.22 7.47
C SER A 259 -7.06 -13.70 7.59
N GLY A 260 -7.38 -13.00 6.49
CA GLY A 260 -7.46 -11.54 6.47
C GLY A 260 -6.16 -10.84 6.90
N GLY A 261 -5.01 -11.43 6.56
CA GLY A 261 -3.69 -10.94 6.99
C GLY A 261 -3.34 -11.22 8.45
N MET A 262 -4.15 -11.99 9.18
CA MET A 262 -3.84 -12.47 10.53
C MET A 262 -3.26 -13.89 10.45
N PHE A 263 -2.00 -14.04 10.84
CA PHE A 263 -1.35 -15.32 11.03
C PHE A 263 -1.70 -15.87 12.42
N ALA A 264 -2.02 -17.17 12.48
CA ALA A 264 -2.26 -17.88 13.72
C ALA A 264 -1.71 -19.30 13.63
N TRP A 265 -0.97 -19.74 14.64
CA TRP A 265 -0.35 -21.06 14.67
C TRP A 265 -0.15 -21.52 16.12
N THR A 266 -0.32 -22.81 16.36
CA THR A 266 0.06 -23.49 17.60
C THR A 266 0.92 -24.67 17.19
N PRO A 267 2.25 -24.58 17.32
CA PRO A 267 3.14 -25.65 16.89
C PRO A 267 2.88 -26.94 17.69
N GLU A 268 2.98 -28.08 17.02
CA GLU A 268 2.95 -29.39 17.67
C GLU A 268 4.32 -29.76 18.27
N PHE A 269 4.34 -30.75 19.15
CA PHE A 269 5.55 -31.18 19.87
C PHE A 269 6.67 -31.73 18.96
N ASP A 270 6.34 -32.18 17.75
CA ASP A 270 7.34 -32.62 16.78
C ASP A 270 7.96 -31.46 15.98
N GLN A 271 7.45 -30.24 16.19
CA GLN A 271 7.94 -29.00 15.59
C GLN A 271 8.89 -28.23 16.52
N GLY A 272 9.04 -28.67 17.78
CA GLY A 272 10.01 -28.16 18.74
C GLY A 272 11.45 -28.17 18.24
N GLY A 273 12.22 -27.15 18.66
CA GLY A 273 13.62 -26.96 18.28
C GLY A 273 13.87 -26.54 16.82
N GLN A 274 12.82 -26.30 16.02
CA GLN A 274 12.93 -25.96 14.60
C GLN A 274 12.71 -24.47 14.31
N THR A 275 13.23 -24.02 13.17
CA THR A 275 13.00 -22.67 12.64
C THR A 275 12.30 -22.73 11.28
N PHE A 276 11.22 -21.98 11.15
CA PHE A 276 10.38 -21.89 9.96
C PHE A 276 10.51 -20.52 9.31
N SER A 277 10.77 -20.46 8.00
CA SER A 277 10.74 -19.22 7.23
C SER A 277 9.45 -19.15 6.42
N VAL A 278 8.55 -18.24 6.78
CA VAL A 278 7.22 -18.09 6.17
C VAL A 278 7.21 -16.84 5.32
N THR A 279 6.80 -16.96 4.05
CA THR A 279 6.66 -15.83 3.13
C THR A 279 5.21 -15.45 2.97
N PHE A 280 4.91 -14.17 3.14
CA PHE A 280 3.59 -13.58 2.97
C PHE A 280 3.60 -12.69 1.73
N ASN A 281 2.67 -12.96 0.81
CA ASN A 281 2.42 -12.16 -0.38
C ASN A 281 1.20 -11.28 -0.15
N VAL A 282 1.33 -9.98 -0.42
CA VAL A 282 0.29 -8.96 -0.30
C VAL A 282 -0.01 -8.44 -1.70
N SER A 283 -1.28 -8.45 -2.08
CA SER A 283 -1.77 -8.04 -3.40
C SER A 283 -2.93 -7.06 -3.25
N ASP A 284 -2.96 -6.02 -4.07
CA ASP A 284 -4.12 -5.14 -4.29
C ASP A 284 -5.09 -5.71 -5.37
N GLY A 285 -4.68 -6.78 -6.07
CA GLY A 285 -5.39 -7.38 -7.20
C GLY A 285 -4.69 -7.21 -8.55
N ASP A 286 -3.76 -6.26 -8.66
CA ASP A 286 -3.00 -5.91 -9.88
C ASP A 286 -1.47 -5.98 -9.66
N LEU A 287 -0.98 -5.49 -8.52
CA LEU A 287 0.42 -5.47 -8.11
C LEU A 287 0.62 -6.21 -6.78
N ASP A 288 1.83 -6.77 -6.61
CA ASP A 288 2.18 -7.60 -5.46
C ASP A 288 3.43 -7.09 -4.74
N GLN A 289 3.47 -7.34 -3.44
CA GLN A 289 4.67 -7.28 -2.61
C GLN A 289 4.77 -8.49 -1.69
N SER A 290 5.97 -8.78 -1.20
CA SER A 290 6.21 -9.92 -0.31
C SER A 290 7.11 -9.57 0.87
N THR A 291 6.88 -10.21 2.01
CA THR A 291 7.75 -10.17 3.19
C THR A 291 7.93 -11.58 3.75
N SER A 292 9.05 -11.84 4.43
CA SER A 292 9.32 -13.13 5.06
C SER A 292 9.58 -12.96 6.55
N VAL A 293 9.15 -13.96 7.32
CA VAL A 293 9.29 -13.98 8.79
C VAL A 293 9.94 -15.29 9.20
N GLU A 294 10.96 -15.21 10.05
CA GLU A 294 11.53 -16.37 10.72
C GLU A 294 10.79 -16.61 12.03
N ILE A 295 10.34 -17.84 12.25
CA ILE A 295 9.64 -18.27 13.46
C ILE A 295 10.42 -19.45 14.05
N THR A 296 10.96 -19.27 15.26
CA THR A 296 11.61 -20.34 16.01
C THR A 296 10.63 -20.95 17.00
N VAL A 297 10.47 -22.27 16.93
CA VAL A 297 9.72 -23.03 17.93
C VAL A 297 10.73 -23.57 18.93
N GLU A 298 10.58 -23.17 20.19
CA GLU A 298 11.37 -23.67 21.30
C GLU A 298 10.68 -24.89 21.92
N ASP A 299 11.48 -25.91 22.27
CA ASP A 299 10.99 -27.09 22.96
C ASP A 299 10.41 -26.72 24.34
N VAL A 300 9.34 -27.39 24.74
CA VAL A 300 8.82 -27.31 26.11
C VAL A 300 9.41 -28.46 26.88
N ASN A 301 10.22 -28.14 27.90
CA ASN A 301 10.87 -29.17 28.70
C ASN A 301 9.87 -30.15 29.34
N GLN A 302 10.14 -31.45 29.22
CA GLN A 302 9.32 -32.49 29.80
C GLN A 302 9.99 -33.08 31.05
N PRO A 303 9.20 -33.54 32.04
CA PRO A 303 9.78 -34.11 33.24
C PRO A 303 10.40 -35.49 32.96
N ALA A 304 11.52 -35.79 33.62
CA ALA A 304 12.08 -37.14 33.64
C ALA A 304 11.07 -38.18 34.17
N ARG A 305 11.15 -39.38 33.61
CA ARG A 305 10.28 -40.52 33.99
C ARG A 305 11.07 -41.81 34.16
N ILE A 306 10.53 -42.73 34.98
CA ILE A 306 11.07 -44.08 35.17
C ILE A 306 10.29 -45.03 34.24
N ASP A 307 10.95 -45.55 33.22
CA ASP A 307 10.36 -46.44 32.21
C ASP A 307 10.32 -47.90 32.66
N ALA A 308 11.30 -48.33 33.43
CA ALA A 308 11.36 -49.67 34.00
C ALA A 308 12.07 -49.65 35.35
N PHE A 309 11.73 -50.61 36.20
CA PHE A 309 12.38 -50.79 37.48
C PHE A 309 12.33 -52.25 37.89
N GLU A 310 13.37 -52.70 38.57
CA GLU A 310 13.46 -54.02 39.16
C GLU A 310 13.80 -53.87 40.64
N PRO A 311 13.18 -54.65 41.53
CA PRO A 311 12.12 -55.65 41.27
C PRO A 311 10.75 -55.02 40.99
N SER A 312 9.85 -55.73 40.30
CA SER A 312 8.51 -55.20 39.93
C SER A 312 7.42 -55.32 41.02
N GLU A 313 7.69 -55.98 42.15
CA GLU A 313 6.73 -56.25 43.24
C GLU A 313 7.33 -56.07 44.65
N THR A 314 6.48 -56.13 45.68
CA THR A 314 6.86 -56.15 47.11
C THR A 314 7.75 -57.34 47.43
N LEU A 315 8.92 -57.09 48.05
CA LEU A 315 9.89 -58.13 48.36
C LEU A 315 9.66 -58.68 49.77
N ILE A 316 9.50 -60.00 49.85
CA ILE A 316 9.50 -60.73 51.12
C ILE A 316 10.83 -61.45 51.25
N VAL A 317 11.53 -61.21 52.37
CA VAL A 317 12.84 -61.80 52.64
C VAL A 317 12.78 -62.67 53.89
N SER A 318 13.22 -63.93 53.76
CA SER A 318 13.12 -64.98 54.78
C SER A 318 14.39 -65.14 55.63
N GLY A 319 15.28 -64.14 55.72
CA GLY A 319 16.48 -64.26 56.53
C GLY A 319 17.36 -63.02 56.53
N ASP A 320 17.94 -62.73 57.69
CA ASP A 320 18.97 -61.70 57.90
C ASP A 320 20.19 -61.96 57.00
N GLY A 321 20.76 -60.89 56.41
CA GLY A 321 21.90 -60.98 55.50
C GLY A 321 21.55 -61.36 54.05
N SER A 322 20.27 -61.31 53.67
CA SER A 322 19.88 -61.47 52.26
C SER A 322 20.29 -60.25 51.43
N SER A 323 20.78 -60.47 50.22
CA SER A 323 21.13 -59.41 49.28
C SER A 323 20.00 -59.20 48.27
N LEU A 324 19.50 -57.98 48.18
CA LEU A 324 18.53 -57.53 47.19
C LEU A 324 19.18 -56.55 46.24
N SER A 325 18.89 -56.67 44.95
CA SER A 325 19.36 -55.73 43.93
C SER A 325 18.18 -54.92 43.39
N PHE A 326 18.36 -53.61 43.34
CA PHE A 326 17.42 -52.66 42.78
C PHE A 326 18.03 -52.02 41.54
N SER A 327 17.21 -51.79 40.52
CA SER A 327 17.62 -51.03 39.34
C SER A 327 16.47 -50.24 38.76
N VAL A 328 16.79 -49.13 38.11
CA VAL A 328 15.85 -48.33 37.33
C VAL A 328 16.40 -48.01 35.96
N VAL A 329 15.51 -47.95 34.99
CA VAL A 329 15.74 -47.34 33.68
C VAL A 329 14.87 -46.10 33.64
N ALA A 330 15.52 -44.94 33.57
CA ALA A 330 14.85 -43.65 33.51
C ALA A 330 15.32 -42.88 32.27
N VAL A 331 14.48 -41.98 31.80
CA VAL A 331 14.74 -41.16 30.62
C VAL A 331 14.14 -39.78 30.82
N ASP A 332 14.83 -38.79 30.29
CA ASP A 332 14.34 -37.44 30.09
C ASP A 332 14.07 -37.28 28.58
N PRO A 333 12.88 -36.82 28.15
CA PRO A 333 12.55 -36.72 26.72
C PRO A 333 13.50 -35.84 25.91
N GLU A 334 14.15 -34.86 26.56
CA GLU A 334 15.12 -33.95 25.97
C GLU A 334 16.58 -34.46 26.08
N ASP A 335 16.77 -35.72 26.53
CA ASP A 335 18.07 -36.37 26.76
C ASP A 335 18.96 -35.60 27.76
N GLU A 336 18.33 -34.90 28.71
CA GLU A 336 19.03 -34.22 29.79
C GLU A 336 19.72 -35.21 30.74
N ALA A 337 20.77 -34.72 31.41
CA ALA A 337 21.54 -35.53 32.34
C ALA A 337 20.74 -35.87 33.60
N LEU A 338 20.54 -37.16 33.86
CA LEU A 338 19.84 -37.66 35.03
C LEU A 338 20.78 -37.90 36.22
N THR A 339 20.28 -37.58 37.42
CA THR A 339 20.90 -37.91 38.70
C THR A 339 20.01 -38.84 39.51
N PHE A 340 20.62 -39.73 40.31
CA PHE A 340 19.93 -40.74 41.10
C PHE A 340 20.24 -40.56 42.58
N GLU A 341 19.25 -40.68 43.44
CA GLU A 341 19.41 -40.71 44.90
C GLU A 341 18.59 -41.86 45.49
N TRP A 342 19.27 -42.81 46.14
CA TRP A 342 18.65 -43.93 46.82
C TRP A 342 18.59 -43.67 48.31
N THR A 343 17.42 -43.88 48.90
CA THR A 343 17.21 -43.79 50.34
C THR A 343 16.69 -45.11 50.91
N LEU A 344 17.21 -45.48 52.08
CA LEU A 344 16.72 -46.57 52.92
C LEU A 344 16.11 -45.94 54.18
N ASN A 345 14.80 -46.14 54.38
CA ASN A 345 14.04 -45.55 55.48
C ASN A 345 14.23 -44.01 55.60
N GLY A 346 14.36 -43.34 54.46
CA GLY A 346 14.56 -41.88 54.37
C GLY A 346 16.01 -41.42 54.60
N ILE A 347 16.97 -42.33 54.72
CA ILE A 347 18.39 -42.01 54.82
C ILE A 347 19.06 -42.32 53.49
N VAL A 348 19.81 -41.37 52.92
CA VAL A 348 20.55 -41.57 51.66
C VAL A 348 21.61 -42.66 51.84
N VAL A 349 21.59 -43.65 50.96
CA VAL A 349 22.48 -44.83 50.99
C VAL A 349 23.33 -44.98 49.72
N GLU A 350 22.86 -44.47 48.59
CA GLU A 350 23.60 -44.48 47.32
C GLU A 350 23.19 -43.27 46.47
N SER A 351 24.09 -42.80 45.60
CA SER A 351 23.85 -41.67 44.70
C SER A 351 24.53 -41.87 43.35
N MET A 352 23.98 -41.26 42.31
CA MET A 352 24.52 -41.21 40.94
C MET A 352 24.49 -42.52 40.15
N THR A 353 24.07 -43.64 40.73
CA THR A 353 23.93 -44.92 40.02
C THR A 353 22.46 -45.31 39.81
N PRO A 354 22.10 -45.89 38.65
CA PRO A 354 20.76 -46.43 38.41
C PRO A 354 20.55 -47.81 39.06
N MET A 355 21.53 -48.31 39.82
CA MET A 355 21.51 -49.60 40.50
C MET A 355 21.95 -49.45 41.94
N PHE A 356 21.34 -50.23 42.82
CA PHE A 356 21.64 -50.26 44.25
C PHE A 356 21.48 -51.68 44.80
N ASP A 357 22.52 -52.19 45.47
CA ASP A 357 22.48 -53.47 46.17
C ASP A 357 22.31 -53.23 47.68
N LEU A 358 21.34 -53.91 48.29
CA LEU A 358 21.03 -53.81 49.70
C LEU A 358 21.23 -55.16 50.40
N GLU A 359 22.07 -55.15 51.43
CA GLU A 359 22.07 -56.22 52.42
C GLU A 359 21.01 -55.93 53.49
N VAL A 360 20.00 -56.80 53.58
CA VAL A 360 18.88 -56.64 54.51
C VAL A 360 19.33 -57.07 55.91
N LEU A 361 19.42 -56.10 56.84
CA LEU A 361 19.91 -56.31 58.21
C LEU A 361 18.85 -55.92 59.27
N GLY A 362 18.57 -56.80 60.23
CA GLY A 362 17.66 -56.52 61.36
C GLY A 362 16.19 -56.96 61.17
N GLU A 363 15.30 -56.48 62.06
CA GLU A 363 13.96 -57.07 62.31
C GLU A 363 12.75 -56.19 61.87
N ARG A 364 12.93 -55.06 61.19
CA ARG A 364 11.83 -54.12 60.86
C ARG A 364 11.64 -53.92 59.37
N ASP A 365 10.43 -53.79 58.85
CA ASP A 365 10.25 -53.48 57.42
C ASP A 365 11.08 -52.28 56.97
N ASP A 366 11.68 -52.41 55.78
CA ASP A 366 12.50 -51.36 55.16
C ASP A 366 11.78 -50.76 53.97
N ILE A 367 11.93 -49.45 53.77
CA ILE A 367 11.44 -48.75 52.59
C ILE A 367 12.65 -48.27 51.80
N VAL A 368 12.78 -48.75 50.56
CA VAL A 368 13.75 -48.24 49.60
C VAL A 368 13.05 -47.27 48.67
N VAL A 369 13.62 -46.09 48.45
CA VAL A 369 13.12 -45.12 47.48
C VAL A 369 14.27 -44.67 46.60
N VAL A 370 14.05 -44.64 45.29
CA VAL A 370 14.92 -43.94 44.34
C VAL A 370 14.22 -42.69 43.84
N THR A 371 14.94 -41.57 43.90
CA THR A 371 14.57 -40.31 43.26
C THR A 371 15.48 -40.11 42.05
N VAL A 372 14.87 -39.96 40.88
CA VAL A 372 15.56 -39.59 39.64
C VAL A 372 15.26 -38.12 39.38
N THR A 373 16.30 -37.31 39.27
CA THR A 373 16.19 -35.85 39.06
C THR A 373 16.90 -35.46 37.79
N SER A 374 16.20 -34.76 36.90
CA SER A 374 16.77 -34.19 35.67
C SER A 374 17.50 -32.87 35.93
N ALA A 375 18.27 -32.39 34.96
CA ALA A 375 19.09 -31.19 35.09
C ALA A 375 18.24 -29.92 35.29
N ASP A 376 17.02 -29.91 34.76
CA ASP A 376 16.01 -28.86 34.97
C ASP A 376 15.40 -28.83 36.40
N GLY A 377 15.65 -29.86 37.22
CA GLY A 377 15.14 -30.00 38.58
C GLY A 377 13.79 -30.74 38.71
N THR A 378 13.21 -31.24 37.62
CA THR A 378 12.08 -32.18 37.68
C THR A 378 12.53 -33.53 38.21
N SER A 379 11.62 -34.25 38.86
CA SER A 379 11.95 -35.56 39.43
C SER A 379 10.81 -36.58 39.36
N ALA A 380 11.20 -37.84 39.26
CA ALA A 380 10.35 -39.00 39.38
C ALA A 380 10.84 -39.88 40.54
N THR A 381 9.93 -40.60 41.21
CA THR A 381 10.28 -41.48 42.32
C THR A 381 9.69 -42.87 42.14
N GLN A 382 10.44 -43.89 42.57
CA GLN A 382 9.95 -45.26 42.72
C GLN A 382 10.29 -45.75 44.13
N SER A 383 9.37 -46.50 44.74
CA SER A 383 9.56 -47.05 46.09
C SER A 383 9.25 -48.53 46.17
N TRP A 384 9.91 -49.19 47.10
CA TRP A 384 9.70 -50.59 47.46
C TRP A 384 9.56 -50.70 48.97
N THR A 385 8.62 -51.55 49.39
CA THR A 385 8.56 -52.04 50.76
C THR A 385 9.19 -53.42 50.79
N ILE A 386 10.14 -53.60 51.68
CA ILE A 386 10.76 -54.89 51.99
C ILE A 386 10.11 -55.35 53.29
N THR A 387 9.21 -56.32 53.17
CA THR A 387 8.57 -56.95 54.32
C THR A 387 9.43 -58.12 54.78
N ARG A 388 9.76 -58.17 56.07
CA ARG A 388 10.53 -59.29 56.62
C ARG A 388 9.58 -60.34 57.19
N GLY A 389 9.73 -61.58 56.74
CA GLY A 389 8.96 -62.73 57.21
C GLY A 389 9.48 -64.01 56.58
N LEU A 390 9.52 -65.12 57.33
CA LEU A 390 9.80 -66.41 56.69
C LEU A 390 8.60 -66.74 55.80
N LYS A 391 8.85 -67.14 54.55
CA LYS A 391 7.78 -67.65 53.69
C LYS A 391 7.15 -68.84 54.42
N GLY A 392 5.91 -68.70 54.90
CA GLY A 392 5.24 -69.73 55.69
C GLY A 392 5.26 -69.53 57.21
N ASP A 393 5.82 -68.44 57.75
CA ASP A 393 5.66 -67.99 59.14
C ASP A 393 4.40 -67.13 59.20
N PHE A 394 3.26 -67.77 59.46
CA PHE A 394 1.94 -67.15 59.43
C PHE A 394 1.54 -66.58 60.79
N ASN A 395 2.31 -66.87 61.83
CA ASN A 395 2.03 -66.40 63.19
C ASN A 395 3.01 -65.30 63.66
N ASP A 396 3.95 -64.90 62.79
CA ASP A 396 5.00 -63.91 63.01
C ASP A 396 5.91 -64.22 64.22
N ASP A 397 6.12 -65.50 64.55
CA ASP A 397 6.95 -65.92 65.69
C ASP A 397 8.45 -66.10 65.36
N GLY A 398 8.80 -65.89 64.10
CA GLY A 398 10.18 -65.96 63.61
C GLY A 398 10.66 -67.37 63.30
N ARG A 399 9.75 -68.36 63.22
CA ARG A 399 10.04 -69.75 62.82
C ARG A 399 8.99 -70.20 61.81
N VAL A 400 9.36 -71.13 60.92
CA VAL A 400 8.35 -71.91 60.19
C VAL A 400 8.25 -73.27 60.86
N GLU A 401 7.30 -73.38 61.78
CA GLU A 401 7.00 -74.58 62.54
C GLU A 401 5.51 -74.93 62.46
N PHE A 402 5.10 -75.99 63.16
CA PHE A 402 3.71 -76.45 63.10
C PHE A 402 2.72 -75.36 63.58
N GLY A 403 3.18 -74.41 64.41
CA GLY A 403 2.42 -73.25 64.84
C GLY A 403 1.91 -72.38 63.68
N ASP A 404 2.69 -72.28 62.60
CA ASP A 404 2.33 -71.50 61.42
C ASP A 404 1.28 -72.18 60.57
N PHE A 405 1.37 -73.50 60.47
CA PHE A 405 0.31 -74.29 59.84
C PHE A 405 -1.01 -74.17 60.62
N LEU A 406 -0.94 -74.13 61.95
CA LEU A 406 -2.13 -73.88 62.78
C LEU A 406 -2.65 -72.45 62.63
N ALA A 407 -1.80 -71.44 62.48
CA ALA A 407 -2.24 -70.08 62.23
C ALA A 407 -2.88 -69.95 60.83
N PHE A 408 -2.25 -70.54 59.81
CA PHE A 408 -2.77 -70.64 58.46
C PHE A 408 -4.12 -71.37 58.41
N ALA A 409 -4.22 -72.57 59.01
CA ALA A 409 -5.46 -73.34 59.07
C ALA A 409 -6.53 -72.68 59.96
N GLY A 410 -6.11 -72.05 61.06
CA GLY A 410 -6.96 -71.36 62.02
C GLY A 410 -7.67 -70.13 61.45
N ALA A 411 -7.08 -69.47 60.46
CA ALA A 411 -7.74 -68.40 59.70
C ALA A 411 -9.02 -68.87 58.97
N PHE A 412 -9.16 -70.19 58.74
CA PHE A 412 -10.31 -70.82 58.08
C PHE A 412 -11.19 -71.65 59.05
N ASN A 413 -10.85 -71.65 60.34
CA ASN A 413 -11.64 -72.14 61.48
C ASN A 413 -12.38 -73.49 61.25
N SER A 414 -11.68 -74.54 60.80
CA SER A 414 -12.23 -75.89 60.68
C SER A 414 -11.26 -77.00 61.09
N THR A 415 -11.80 -78.04 61.75
CA THR A 415 -11.13 -79.29 62.10
C THR A 415 -11.87 -80.48 61.48
N SER A 416 -11.29 -81.69 61.42
CA SER A 416 -11.93 -82.88 60.83
C SER A 416 -13.25 -83.30 61.48
N ASP A 417 -13.54 -82.76 62.68
CA ASP A 417 -14.74 -83.02 63.45
C ASP A 417 -15.79 -81.89 63.30
N ASP A 418 -15.46 -80.81 62.57
CA ASP A 418 -16.38 -79.70 62.30
C ASP A 418 -17.37 -80.02 61.17
N ALA A 419 -18.61 -79.55 61.33
CA ALA A 419 -19.68 -79.77 60.35
C ALA A 419 -19.42 -79.10 58.99
N ASP A 420 -18.56 -78.08 58.96
CA ASP A 420 -18.17 -77.31 57.78
C ASP A 420 -16.77 -77.70 57.26
N TRP A 421 -16.30 -78.91 57.58
CA TRP A 421 -15.01 -79.43 57.14
C TRP A 421 -14.86 -79.36 55.61
N ASP A 422 -13.80 -78.68 55.16
CA ASP A 422 -13.44 -78.58 53.75
C ASP A 422 -12.25 -79.51 53.44
N PRO A 423 -12.43 -80.57 52.61
CA PRO A 423 -11.37 -81.50 52.23
C PRO A 423 -10.19 -80.86 51.49
N VAL A 424 -10.28 -79.59 51.08
CA VAL A 424 -9.19 -78.86 50.40
C VAL A 424 -7.91 -78.75 51.26
N PHE A 425 -8.01 -78.88 52.58
CA PHE A 425 -6.86 -78.79 53.51
C PHE A 425 -6.24 -80.14 53.92
N ASP A 426 -6.84 -81.26 53.50
CA ASP A 426 -6.20 -82.59 53.55
C ASP A 426 -5.22 -82.71 52.36
N LEU A 427 -4.11 -81.97 52.48
CA LEU A 427 -3.08 -81.87 51.46
C LEU A 427 -2.42 -83.22 51.17
N SER A 428 -2.42 -84.12 52.15
CA SER A 428 -1.91 -85.49 52.02
C SER A 428 -2.95 -86.48 51.47
N SER A 429 -4.22 -86.08 51.38
CA SER A 429 -5.37 -86.88 50.92
C SER A 429 -5.59 -88.15 51.74
N ASP A 430 -5.30 -88.13 53.04
CA ASP A 430 -5.42 -89.27 53.95
C ASP A 430 -6.69 -89.27 54.81
N GLY A 431 -7.53 -88.25 54.63
CA GLY A 431 -8.80 -88.01 55.32
C GLY A 431 -8.65 -87.31 56.66
N ARG A 432 -7.47 -86.75 56.98
CA ARG A 432 -7.19 -85.99 58.21
C ARG A 432 -6.50 -84.67 57.87
N VAL A 433 -6.46 -83.77 58.85
CA VAL A 433 -5.61 -82.57 58.82
C VAL A 433 -4.64 -82.72 59.99
N ASP A 434 -3.46 -83.25 59.72
CA ASP A 434 -2.45 -83.56 60.73
C ASP A 434 -1.02 -83.16 60.32
N PHE A 435 -0.02 -83.69 61.02
CA PHE A 435 1.39 -83.36 60.75
C PHE A 435 1.84 -83.77 59.34
N THR A 436 1.16 -84.73 58.71
CA THR A 436 1.42 -85.16 57.33
C THR A 436 1.03 -84.05 56.35
N ASP A 437 -0.09 -83.37 56.59
CA ASP A 437 -0.51 -82.20 55.83
C ASP A 437 0.41 -81.01 56.07
N PHE A 438 0.93 -80.86 57.29
CA PHE A 438 2.02 -79.90 57.56
C PHE A 438 3.25 -80.20 56.72
N LEU A 439 3.68 -81.45 56.59
CA LEU A 439 4.83 -81.79 55.74
C LEU A 439 4.56 -81.47 54.27
N THR A 440 3.35 -81.71 53.78
CA THR A 440 2.95 -81.30 52.42
C THR A 440 2.88 -79.79 52.26
N PHE A 441 2.40 -79.07 53.28
CA PHE A 441 2.36 -77.62 53.35
C PHE A 441 3.76 -77.01 53.30
N VAL A 442 4.70 -77.49 54.13
CA VAL A 442 6.10 -77.07 54.13
C VAL A 442 6.74 -77.31 52.75
N GLN A 443 6.46 -78.46 52.12
CA GLN A 443 6.89 -78.74 50.75
C GLN A 443 6.30 -77.77 49.72
N PHE A 444 5.05 -77.32 49.89
CA PHE A 444 4.40 -76.33 49.02
C PHE A 444 5.13 -74.98 49.04
N PHE A 445 5.66 -74.56 50.19
CA PHE A 445 6.44 -73.34 50.31
C PHE A 445 7.93 -73.51 49.96
N GLY A 446 8.40 -74.75 49.79
CA GLY A 446 9.76 -75.08 49.35
C GLY A 446 10.81 -74.99 50.46
N LEU A 447 10.41 -75.29 51.69
CA LEU A 447 11.20 -75.15 52.93
C LEU A 447 11.82 -76.46 53.41
#